data_AF-A0A6J1NCT7-F1
#
_entry.id   AF-A0A6J1NCT7-F1
#
_cell.length_a   1.000
_cell.length_b   1.000
_cell.length_c   1.000
_cell.angle_alpha   90.00
_cell.angle_beta   90.00
_cell.angle_gamma   90.00
#
_symmetry.space_group_name_H-M   'P 1'
#
loop_
_entity.id
_entity.type
_entity.pdbx_description
1 polymer ?
#
loop_
_entity_poly.entity_id
_entity_poly.type
_entity_poly.pdbx_seq_one_letter_code
_entity_poly.pdbx_strand_id
1 'polypeptide(L)'
;MSRTIEVPEQMYEMELMRKSRKHDAASMAVVLKEITINSKLGIQTLPPASANEDYDIQGPSHVQCRQILIKHNKSTRPYSFREMFITRTKQEAMDMIKEFRRQIINEETTFEELACTYSDCLSAKKGGDLGYLTREHIRSPLEIISFNLEVGQLSEPVETSSGIHLILRIN
;
A
#
# COMPACT_ATOMS: atom_id res chain seq x y z
N MET A 1 16.49 21.60 53.01
CA MET A 1 15.55 22.69 52.65
C MET A 1 15.50 22.78 51.14
N SER A 2 14.65 21.99 50.50
CA SER A 2 14.57 21.90 49.04
C SER A 2 13.45 22.81 48.55
N ARG A 3 13.81 23.87 47.82
CA ARG A 3 12.86 24.76 47.15
C ARG A 3 12.33 24.06 45.90
N THR A 4 11.05 23.70 45.89
CA THR A 4 10.33 23.32 44.67
C THR A 4 10.20 24.57 43.80
N ILE A 5 10.72 24.51 42.58
CA ILE A 5 10.61 25.60 41.60
C ILE A 5 9.30 25.37 40.83
N GLU A 6 8.25 26.11 41.18
CA GLU A 6 7.03 26.17 40.37
C GLU A 6 7.31 27.01 39.12
N VAL A 7 7.20 26.39 37.94
CA VAL A 7 7.32 27.08 36.66
C VAL A 7 5.93 27.65 36.32
N PRO A 8 5.77 28.97 36.10
CA PRO A 8 4.46 29.55 35.84
C PRO A 8 3.84 29.01 34.55
N GLU A 9 2.54 28.70 34.58
CA GLU A 9 1.73 28.18 33.47
C GLU A 9 1.89 28.99 32.16
N GLN A 10 2.13 30.31 32.29
CA GLN A 10 2.36 31.22 31.17
C GLN A 10 3.64 30.92 30.37
N MET A 11 4.64 30.26 30.96
CA MET A 11 5.87 29.85 30.26
C MET A 11 5.64 28.63 29.36
N TYR A 12 4.72 27.73 29.75
CA TYR A 12 4.34 26.58 28.92
C TYR A 12 3.55 27.03 27.68
N GLU A 13 2.62 27.98 27.86
CA GLU A 13 1.87 28.61 26.78
C GLU A 13 2.79 29.37 25.80
N MET A 14 3.83 30.05 26.30
CA MET A 14 4.82 30.70 25.44
C MET A 14 5.70 29.73 24.65
N GLU A 15 6.00 28.55 25.19
CA GLU A 15 6.75 27.48 24.50
C GLU A 15 5.92 26.86 23.37
N LEU A 16 4.61 26.65 23.59
CA LEU A 16 3.65 26.21 22.58
C LEU A 16 3.46 27.26 21.46
N MET A 17 3.38 28.55 21.82
CA MET A 17 3.34 29.66 20.86
C MET A 17 4.64 29.87 20.06
N ARG A 18 5.79 29.38 20.56
CA ARG A 18 7.06 29.34 19.83
C ARG A 18 7.16 28.14 18.89
N LYS A 19 6.65 26.98 19.30
CA LYS A 19 6.56 25.79 18.42
C LYS A 19 5.51 25.92 17.32
N SER A 20 4.48 26.77 17.51
CA SER A 20 3.46 27.07 16.50
C SER A 20 3.85 28.19 15.51
N ARG A 21 5.05 28.78 15.60
CA ARG A 21 5.53 29.86 14.71
C ARG A 21 6.72 29.48 13.83
N LYS A 22 6.63 28.30 13.20
CA LYS A 22 7.39 27.95 11.99
C LYS A 22 6.48 27.47 10.86
N HIS A 23 5.30 28.06 10.74
CA HIS A 23 4.53 28.02 9.51
C HIS A 23 4.64 29.40 8.86
N ASP A 24 5.83 29.66 8.35
CA ASP A 24 6.08 30.75 7.44
C ASP A 24 5.16 30.60 6.22
N ALA A 25 4.73 31.72 5.61
CA ALA A 25 3.92 31.73 4.39
C ALA A 25 4.57 30.96 3.21
N ALA A 26 5.84 30.55 3.34
CA ALA A 26 6.53 29.62 2.44
C ALA A 26 6.07 28.15 2.58
N SER A 27 5.51 27.73 3.73
CA SER A 27 5.00 26.36 3.94
C SER A 27 3.65 26.10 3.25
N MET A 28 2.83 27.13 2.99
CA MET A 28 1.59 26.96 2.21
C MET A 28 1.85 26.71 0.72
N ALA A 29 2.99 27.17 0.19
CA ALA A 29 3.37 26.93 -1.21
C ALA A 29 3.86 25.49 -1.46
N VAL A 30 4.39 24.81 -0.44
CA VAL A 30 4.78 23.39 -0.54
C VAL A 30 3.54 22.49 -0.58
N VAL A 31 2.54 22.76 0.27
CA VAL A 31 1.29 21.99 0.30
C VAL A 31 0.49 22.13 -1.00
N LEU A 32 0.49 23.31 -1.63
CA LEU A 32 -0.21 23.51 -2.90
C LEU A 32 0.54 22.91 -4.11
N LYS A 33 1.86 22.72 -4.02
CA LYS A 33 2.61 21.95 -5.03
C LYS A 33 2.41 20.45 -4.90
N GLU A 34 2.31 19.91 -3.68
CA GLU A 34 2.02 18.48 -3.48
C GLU A 34 0.63 18.10 -3.99
N ILE A 35 -0.39 18.95 -3.80
CA ILE A 35 -1.74 18.71 -4.32
C ILE A 35 -1.75 18.74 -5.87
N THR A 36 -0.97 19.64 -6.49
CA THR A 36 -0.88 19.72 -7.97
C THR A 36 -0.05 18.59 -8.58
N ILE A 37 0.88 17.98 -7.82
CA ILE A 37 1.63 16.80 -8.28
C ILE A 37 0.77 15.54 -8.20
N ASN A 38 -0.16 15.44 -7.24
CA ASN A 38 -1.07 14.29 -7.12
C ASN A 38 -2.07 14.16 -8.28
N SER A 39 -2.30 15.21 -9.08
CA SER A 39 -3.04 15.08 -10.35
C SER A 39 -2.18 14.62 -11.53
N LYS A 40 -0.85 14.51 -11.36
CA LYS A 40 0.11 14.09 -12.39
C LYS A 40 0.89 12.81 -12.06
N LEU A 41 0.87 12.35 -10.82
CA LEU A 41 1.35 11.05 -10.39
C LEU A 41 0.17 10.38 -9.70
N GLY A 42 -0.42 9.36 -10.34
CA GLY A 42 -1.64 8.65 -9.89
C GLY A 42 -1.48 7.89 -8.58
N ILE A 43 -1.26 8.61 -7.47
CA ILE A 43 -1.20 8.07 -6.12
C ILE A 43 -2.58 8.31 -5.50
N GLN A 44 -3.46 7.32 -5.65
CA GLN A 44 -4.77 7.33 -5.01
C GLN A 44 -4.61 6.97 -3.52
N THR A 45 -4.84 7.94 -2.64
CA THR A 45 -4.93 7.68 -1.20
C THR A 45 -6.24 6.94 -0.92
N LEU A 46 -6.14 5.79 -0.25
CA LEU A 46 -7.30 4.96 0.09
C LEU A 46 -8.01 5.54 1.34
N PRO A 47 -9.34 5.68 1.32
CA PRO A 47 -10.11 6.05 2.51
C PRO A 47 -10.12 4.92 3.55
N PRO A 48 -10.34 5.23 4.85
CA PRO A 48 -10.31 4.24 5.92
C PRO A 48 -11.44 3.21 5.76
N ALA A 49 -11.13 1.97 6.10
CA ALA A 49 -12.01 0.80 6.01
C ALA A 49 -13.26 0.95 6.90
N SER A 50 -14.31 1.54 6.33
CA SER A 50 -15.68 1.50 6.83
C SER A 50 -16.43 0.40 6.07
N ALA A 51 -16.91 -0.62 6.79
CA ALA A 51 -17.80 -1.61 6.21
C ALA A 51 -19.12 -0.90 5.82
N ASN A 52 -19.53 -1.04 4.56
CA ASN A 52 -20.74 -0.47 3.94
C ASN A 52 -20.63 0.94 3.36
N GLU A 53 -19.56 1.23 2.62
CA GLU A 53 -19.62 2.27 1.58
C GLU A 53 -19.88 1.58 0.24
N ASP A 54 -21.00 1.94 -0.42
CA ASP A 54 -21.32 1.54 -1.78
C ASP A 54 -20.27 2.16 -2.72
N TYR A 55 -19.15 1.46 -2.92
CA TYR A 55 -18.21 1.84 -3.97
C TYR A 55 -18.94 1.70 -5.31
N ASP A 56 -19.32 2.83 -5.92
CA ASP A 56 -19.84 2.91 -7.29
C ASP A 56 -18.71 2.61 -8.29
N ILE A 57 -18.23 1.37 -8.26
CA ILE A 57 -17.27 0.85 -9.21
C ILE A 57 -18.06 0.64 -10.50
N GLN A 58 -17.92 1.52 -11.49
CA GLN A 58 -18.49 1.25 -12.81
C GLN A 58 -17.61 0.21 -13.52
N GLY A 59 -18.20 -0.89 -14.02
CA GLY A 59 -17.44 -1.98 -14.65
C GLY A 59 -18.06 -3.37 -14.50
N PRO A 60 -17.33 -4.45 -14.83
CA PRO A 60 -17.83 -5.82 -14.78
C PRO A 60 -18.18 -6.24 -13.34
N SER A 61 -19.14 -7.15 -13.21
CA SER A 61 -19.60 -7.68 -11.91
C SER A 61 -18.54 -8.55 -11.23
N HIS A 62 -17.64 -9.13 -12.02
CA HIS A 62 -16.58 -10.02 -11.58
C HIS A 62 -15.29 -9.70 -12.31
N VAL A 63 -14.15 -9.78 -11.62
CA VAL A 63 -12.80 -9.69 -12.20
C VAL A 63 -11.95 -10.85 -11.72
N GLN A 64 -11.00 -11.25 -12.53
CA GLN A 64 -10.00 -12.26 -12.23
C GLN A 64 -8.63 -11.60 -12.24
N CYS A 65 -7.91 -11.79 -11.14
CA CYS A 65 -6.61 -11.19 -10.94
C CYS A 65 -5.62 -12.22 -10.44
N ARG A 66 -4.34 -11.95 -10.71
CA ARG A 66 -3.22 -12.64 -10.07
C ARG A 66 -2.51 -11.67 -9.16
N GLN A 67 -1.92 -12.20 -8.09
CA GLN A 67 -1.12 -11.42 -7.17
C GLN A 67 0.25 -12.04 -6.91
N ILE A 68 1.22 -11.18 -6.63
CA ILE A 68 2.47 -11.51 -5.95
C ILE A 68 2.47 -10.74 -4.64
N LEU A 69 2.39 -11.46 -3.52
CA LEU A 69 2.57 -10.90 -2.17
C LEU A 69 4.00 -11.16 -1.70
N ILE A 70 4.69 -10.09 -1.29
CA ILE A 70 5.95 -10.16 -0.53
C ILE A 70 5.72 -9.56 0.84
N LYS A 71 5.91 -10.38 1.88
CA LYS A 71 5.77 -9.95 3.26
C LYS A 71 7.06 -9.31 3.78
N HIS A 72 6.93 -8.56 4.87
CA HIS A 72 8.03 -7.95 5.60
C HIS A 72 7.82 -8.09 7.12
N ASN A 73 8.82 -7.70 7.90
CA ASN A 73 8.81 -7.76 9.37
C ASN A 73 7.63 -7.02 10.03
N LYS A 74 7.12 -5.95 9.40
CA LYS A 74 5.92 -5.21 9.85
C LYS A 74 4.57 -5.76 9.33
N SER A 75 4.56 -6.86 8.57
CA SER A 75 3.31 -7.47 8.11
C SER A 75 2.56 -8.09 9.30
N THR A 76 1.22 -8.11 9.26
CA THR A 76 0.38 -8.68 10.33
C THR A 76 0.71 -10.14 10.66
N ARG A 77 1.17 -10.90 9.66
CA ARG A 77 1.64 -12.28 9.80
C ARG A 77 3.00 -12.43 9.12
N PRO A 78 4.13 -12.14 9.79
CA PRO A 78 5.47 -12.14 9.21
C PRO A 78 6.05 -13.57 9.09
N TYR A 79 5.26 -14.47 8.54
CA TYR A 79 5.63 -15.84 8.19
C TYR A 79 4.78 -16.31 7.01
N SER A 80 5.29 -17.23 6.21
CA SER A 80 4.59 -17.85 5.10
C SER A 80 4.88 -19.35 5.08
N PHE A 81 4.30 -20.06 4.10
CA PHE A 81 4.64 -21.46 3.87
C PHE A 81 6.08 -21.64 3.33
N ARG A 82 6.74 -20.54 2.91
CA ARG A 82 8.13 -20.55 2.43
C ARG A 82 9.12 -20.25 3.56
N GLU A 83 8.78 -19.29 4.42
CA GLU A 83 9.69 -18.79 5.44
C GLU A 83 8.97 -18.66 6.78
N MET A 84 9.54 -19.31 7.81
CA MET A 84 8.94 -19.37 9.15
C MET A 84 9.02 -18.03 9.89
N PHE A 85 10.03 -17.21 9.61
CA PHE A 85 10.23 -15.89 10.21
C PHE A 85 10.76 -14.91 9.17
N ILE A 86 9.91 -13.99 8.73
CA ILE A 86 10.25 -13.02 7.70
C ILE A 86 10.91 -11.81 8.36
N THR A 87 12.22 -11.67 8.19
CA THR A 87 13.04 -10.62 8.83
C THR A 87 13.25 -9.39 7.95
N ARG A 88 13.04 -9.53 6.63
CA ARG A 88 13.22 -8.45 5.66
C ARG A 88 12.38 -7.22 5.99
N THR A 89 12.94 -6.06 5.70
CA THR A 89 12.31 -4.76 5.94
C THR A 89 11.24 -4.48 4.90
N LYS A 90 10.35 -3.52 5.23
CA LYS A 90 9.35 -3.02 4.28
C LYS A 90 10.00 -2.46 3.01
N GLN A 91 11.15 -1.79 3.14
CA GLN A 91 11.85 -1.20 1.99
C GLN A 91 12.39 -2.28 1.07
N GLU A 92 13.03 -3.32 1.61
CA GLU A 92 13.49 -4.47 0.82
C GLU A 92 12.33 -5.17 0.09
N ALA A 93 11.21 -5.39 0.76
CA ALA A 93 10.02 -5.97 0.13
C ALA A 93 9.48 -5.08 -1.02
N MET A 94 9.49 -3.76 -0.84
CA MET A 94 9.10 -2.80 -1.86
C MET A 94 10.05 -2.85 -3.07
N ASP A 95 11.35 -2.91 -2.82
CA ASP A 95 12.37 -2.93 -3.88
C ASP A 95 12.32 -4.27 -4.66
N MET A 96 12.06 -5.39 -3.98
CA MET A 96 11.80 -6.67 -4.64
C MET A 96 10.58 -6.61 -5.57
N ILE A 97 9.46 -6.05 -5.10
CA ILE A 97 8.25 -5.93 -5.92
C ILE A 97 8.48 -5.01 -7.13
N LYS A 98 9.20 -3.90 -6.96
CA LYS A 98 9.57 -3.01 -8.08
C LYS A 98 10.43 -3.72 -9.11
N GLU A 99 11.38 -4.53 -8.66
CA GLU A 99 12.24 -5.32 -9.54
C GLU A 99 11.43 -6.38 -10.30
N PHE A 100 10.50 -7.08 -9.63
CA PHE A 100 9.58 -8.00 -10.29
C PHE A 100 8.72 -7.30 -11.35
N ARG A 101 8.17 -6.13 -11.03
CA ARG A 101 7.42 -5.30 -11.99
C ARG A 101 8.27 -4.95 -13.20
N ARG A 102 9.53 -4.55 -13.00
CA ARG A 102 10.49 -4.26 -14.08
C ARG A 102 10.72 -5.48 -14.97
N GLN A 103 10.99 -6.65 -14.39
CA GLN A 103 11.23 -7.88 -15.14
C GLN A 103 10.02 -8.30 -15.96
N ILE A 104 8.80 -8.15 -15.42
CA ILE A 104 7.55 -8.46 -16.12
C ILE A 104 7.33 -7.49 -17.30
N ILE A 105 7.52 -6.18 -17.08
CA ILE A 105 7.37 -5.16 -18.12
C ILE A 105 8.38 -5.35 -19.26
N ASN A 106 9.59 -5.79 -18.91
CA ASN A 106 10.66 -6.08 -19.88
C ASN A 106 10.53 -7.47 -20.53
N GLU A 107 9.49 -8.24 -20.20
CA GLU A 107 9.28 -9.62 -20.69
C GLU A 107 10.46 -10.58 -20.37
N GLU A 108 11.25 -10.28 -19.33
CA GLU A 108 12.37 -11.11 -18.87
C GLU A 108 11.89 -12.41 -18.20
N THR A 109 10.69 -12.39 -17.60
CA THR A 109 10.04 -13.52 -16.93
C THR A 109 8.53 -13.31 -16.89
N THR A 110 7.78 -14.38 -16.64
CA THR A 110 6.32 -14.32 -16.51
C THR A 110 5.88 -13.99 -15.08
N PHE A 111 4.68 -13.41 -14.94
CA PHE A 111 4.09 -13.12 -13.64
C PHE A 111 3.92 -14.40 -12.81
N GLU A 112 3.48 -15.47 -13.47
CA GLU A 112 3.21 -16.77 -12.87
C GLU A 112 4.48 -17.41 -12.29
N GLU A 113 5.61 -17.32 -12.98
CA GLU A 113 6.90 -17.82 -12.49
C GLU A 113 7.34 -17.07 -11.22
N LEU A 114 7.27 -15.73 -11.25
CA LEU A 114 7.61 -14.92 -10.08
C LEU A 114 6.66 -15.19 -8.91
N ALA A 115 5.36 -15.34 -9.16
CA ALA A 115 4.39 -15.69 -8.13
C ALA A 115 4.67 -17.08 -7.54
N CYS A 116 4.92 -18.08 -8.38
CA CYS A 116 5.26 -19.44 -7.97
C CYS A 116 6.59 -19.53 -7.22
N THR A 117 7.53 -18.63 -7.47
CA THR A 117 8.87 -18.67 -6.88
C THR A 117 8.96 -17.84 -5.60
N TYR A 118 8.45 -16.62 -5.62
CA TYR A 118 8.71 -15.63 -4.58
C TYR A 118 7.49 -15.28 -3.74
N SER A 119 6.26 -15.51 -4.20
CA SER A 119 5.10 -15.03 -3.45
C SER A 119 4.89 -15.80 -2.13
N ASP A 120 4.70 -15.04 -1.06
CA ASP A 120 4.36 -15.50 0.29
C ASP A 120 2.86 -15.83 0.47
N CYS A 121 2.03 -15.66 -0.57
CA CYS A 121 0.61 -16.02 -0.54
C CYS A 121 0.40 -17.48 -0.97
N LEU A 122 -0.59 -18.16 -0.40
CA LEU A 122 -0.95 -19.53 -0.80
C LEU A 122 -1.39 -19.63 -2.28
N SER A 123 -1.83 -18.53 -2.89
CA SER A 123 -2.13 -18.45 -4.33
C SER A 123 -0.90 -18.67 -5.21
N ALA A 124 0.32 -18.61 -4.66
CA ALA A 124 1.55 -18.94 -5.37
C ALA A 124 1.49 -20.32 -6.05
N LYS A 125 0.80 -21.31 -5.45
CA LYS A 125 0.64 -22.65 -6.05
C LYS A 125 -0.16 -22.65 -7.36
N LYS A 126 -0.90 -21.58 -7.65
CA LYS A 126 -1.71 -21.35 -8.85
C LYS A 126 -1.20 -20.15 -9.65
N GLY A 127 0.10 -19.87 -9.62
CA GLY A 127 0.67 -18.71 -10.33
C GLY A 127 0.16 -17.36 -9.82
N GLY A 128 -0.26 -17.29 -8.56
CA GLY A 128 -0.78 -16.08 -7.95
C GLY A 128 -2.29 -15.85 -8.14
N ASP A 129 -3.01 -16.76 -8.79
CA ASP A 129 -4.45 -16.62 -9.09
C ASP A 129 -5.31 -16.45 -7.81
N LEU A 130 -6.09 -15.36 -7.80
CA LEU A 130 -7.05 -15.04 -6.76
C LEU A 130 -8.44 -15.63 -7.04
N GLY A 131 -8.67 -16.17 -8.25
CA GLY A 131 -9.99 -16.56 -8.72
C GLY A 131 -10.87 -15.35 -9.05
N TYR A 132 -12.18 -15.58 -9.09
CA TYR A 132 -13.16 -14.53 -9.39
C TYR A 132 -13.44 -13.69 -8.15
N LEU A 133 -13.01 -12.44 -8.20
CA LEU A 133 -13.37 -11.40 -7.26
C LEU A 133 -14.71 -10.81 -7.70
N THR A 134 -15.67 -10.72 -6.78
CA THR A 134 -17.02 -10.21 -7.04
C THR A 134 -17.21 -8.88 -6.33
N ARG A 135 -17.96 -7.95 -6.96
CA ARG A 135 -18.17 -6.63 -6.36
C ARG A 135 -18.91 -6.69 -5.03
N GLU A 136 -19.85 -7.63 -4.93
CA GLU A 136 -20.66 -7.88 -3.73
C GLU A 136 -19.81 -8.27 -2.50
N HIS A 137 -18.58 -8.75 -2.72
CA HIS A 137 -17.68 -9.24 -1.69
C HIS A 137 -16.36 -8.46 -1.61
N ILE A 138 -16.36 -7.17 -1.97
CA ILE A 138 -15.20 -6.30 -1.74
C ILE A 138 -15.05 -6.03 -0.24
N ARG A 139 -13.93 -6.49 0.32
CA ARG A 139 -13.59 -6.44 1.75
C ARG A 139 -12.20 -5.87 1.99
N SER A 140 -11.41 -5.69 0.94
CA SER A 140 -10.02 -5.24 1.04
C SER A 140 -9.67 -4.15 0.02
N PRO A 141 -8.73 -3.25 0.34
CA PRO A 141 -8.21 -2.29 -0.63
C PRO A 141 -7.59 -2.93 -1.87
N LEU A 142 -7.10 -4.16 -1.74
CA LEU A 142 -6.56 -4.96 -2.84
C LEU A 142 -7.63 -5.23 -3.92
N GLU A 143 -8.85 -5.58 -3.50
CA GLU A 143 -9.95 -5.84 -4.41
C GLU A 143 -10.39 -4.56 -5.12
N ILE A 144 -10.47 -3.43 -4.41
CA ILE A 144 -10.78 -2.12 -5.02
C ILE A 144 -9.79 -1.81 -6.16
N ILE A 145 -8.49 -1.97 -5.90
CA ILE A 145 -7.46 -1.75 -6.92
C ILE A 145 -7.62 -2.73 -8.07
N SER A 146 -7.93 -4.00 -7.77
CA SER A 146 -8.15 -5.04 -8.79
C SER A 146 -9.27 -4.68 -9.77
N PHE A 147 -10.35 -4.06 -9.28
CA PHE A 147 -11.45 -3.59 -10.14
C PHE A 147 -11.11 -2.33 -10.95
N ASN A 148 -10.21 -1.49 -10.45
CA ASN A 148 -9.77 -0.25 -11.12
C ASN A 148 -8.71 -0.47 -12.20
N LEU A 149 -8.08 -1.65 -12.26
CA LEU A 149 -7.13 -2.00 -13.31
C LEU A 149 -7.86 -2.34 -14.61
N GLU A 150 -7.22 -2.12 -15.76
CA GLU A 150 -7.67 -2.60 -17.07
C GLU A 150 -7.25 -4.06 -17.30
N VAL A 151 -7.91 -4.74 -18.25
CA VAL A 151 -7.57 -6.12 -18.61
C VAL A 151 -6.14 -6.19 -19.15
N GLY A 152 -5.29 -7.04 -18.56
CA GLY A 152 -3.87 -7.14 -18.87
C GLY A 152 -2.99 -6.10 -18.17
N GLN A 153 -3.56 -5.18 -17.40
CA GLN A 153 -2.80 -4.14 -16.72
C GLN A 153 -2.14 -4.67 -15.44
N LEU A 154 -0.87 -4.31 -15.28
CA LEU A 154 -0.08 -4.56 -14.08
C LEU A 154 -0.14 -3.34 -13.15
N SER A 155 -0.47 -3.54 -11.88
CA SER A 155 -0.58 -2.48 -10.87
C SER A 155 0.78 -1.93 -10.44
N GLU A 156 0.77 -0.72 -9.87
CA GLU A 156 1.87 -0.26 -9.02
C GLU A 156 1.96 -1.10 -7.73
N PRO A 157 3.09 -1.05 -7.00
CA PRO A 157 3.23 -1.74 -5.71
C PRO A 157 2.18 -1.26 -4.71
N VAL A 158 1.33 -2.18 -4.25
CA VAL A 158 0.23 -1.91 -3.32
C VAL A 158 0.64 -2.34 -1.92
N GLU A 159 0.68 -1.40 -0.99
CA GLU A 159 0.90 -1.72 0.41
C GLU A 159 -0.40 -2.07 1.11
N THR A 160 -0.41 -3.20 1.81
CA THR A 160 -1.49 -3.59 2.70
C THR A 160 -0.94 -4.03 4.05
N SER A 161 -1.82 -4.29 5.02
CA SER A 161 -1.44 -4.87 6.31
C SER A 161 -0.78 -6.25 6.20
N SER A 162 -1.00 -6.97 5.08
CA SER A 162 -0.38 -8.28 4.84
C SER A 162 1.03 -8.18 4.29
N GLY A 163 1.43 -7.06 3.69
CA GLY A 163 2.70 -6.88 2.99
C GLY A 163 2.56 -6.02 1.74
N ILE A 164 3.50 -6.17 0.81
CA ILE A 164 3.47 -5.46 -0.48
C ILE A 164 2.95 -6.42 -1.55
N HIS A 165 2.00 -5.95 -2.35
CA HIS A 165 1.35 -6.71 -3.40
C HIS A 165 1.65 -6.11 -4.77
N LEU A 166 1.79 -6.98 -5.76
CA LEU A 166 1.72 -6.64 -7.18
C LEU A 166 0.53 -7.39 -7.77
N ILE A 167 -0.32 -6.70 -8.54
CA ILE A 167 -1.56 -7.25 -9.07
C ILE A 167 -1.54 -7.18 -10.58
N LEU A 168 -1.97 -8.26 -11.23
CA LEU A 168 -2.22 -8.32 -12.67
C LEU A 168 -3.67 -8.68 -12.91
N ARG A 169 -4.41 -7.86 -13.66
CA ARG A 169 -5.78 -8.17 -14.05
C ARG A 169 -5.79 -9.00 -15.33
N ILE A 170 -6.55 -10.09 -15.34
CA ILE A 170 -6.58 -11.08 -16.44
C ILE A 170 -7.82 -10.94 -17.32
N ASN A 171 -8.97 -10.53 -16.77
CA ASN A 171 -10.24 -10.36 -17.51
C ASN A 171 -11.04 -9.13 -17.05
#